data_AF-A0A968VZ87-F1
#
_entry.id   AF-A0A968VZ87-F1
#
_cell.length_a   1.000
_cell.length_b   1.000
_cell.length_c   1.000
_cell.angle_alpha   90.00
_cell.angle_beta   90.00
_cell.angle_gamma   90.00
#
_symmetry.space_group_name_H-M   'P 1'
#
loop_
_entity.id
_entity.type
_entity.pdbx_description
1 polymer ?
#
loop_
_entity_poly.entity_id
_entity_poly.type
_entity_poly.pdbx_seq_one_letter_code
_entity_poly.pdbx_strand_id
1 'polypeptide(L)'
;MMEPDKYESLLFKQIKSVQETFMQENKENISNIIYKSLLYQENITHVVSLDLSFPNGKTIYFYLNGYIDEPVYITNIFLCNGESLLNKIDKTGQSELKRVAVINDKDGYTNVREEPYGEAKILWVVSEGEKFYFTPNSDKNWWKVESYDGQKKGYMYQNRISPIGKQPVDLYRPQRVFFP
;
A
#
# COMPACT_ATOMS: atom_id res chain seq x y z
N MET A 1 -2.18 -23.79 -28.12
CA MET A 1 -1.41 -23.72 -26.86
C MET A 1 -0.40 -22.59 -27.03
N MET A 2 -0.48 -21.53 -26.24
CA MET A 2 0.42 -20.38 -26.37
C MET A 2 1.73 -20.73 -25.69
N GLU A 3 2.84 -20.82 -26.42
CA GLU A 3 4.19 -21.05 -25.87
C GLU A 3 4.77 -19.70 -25.40
N PRO A 4 4.78 -19.41 -24.10
CA PRO A 4 5.18 -18.09 -23.59
C PRO A 4 6.66 -17.79 -23.90
N ASP A 5 7.48 -18.84 -23.97
CA ASP A 5 8.93 -18.78 -24.17
C ASP A 5 9.34 -18.32 -25.59
N LYS A 6 8.39 -18.28 -26.54
CA LYS A 6 8.67 -17.87 -27.91
C LYS A 6 8.76 -16.34 -28.09
N TYR A 7 8.35 -15.58 -27.07
CA TYR A 7 8.33 -14.12 -27.09
C TYR A 7 9.25 -13.53 -26.00
N GLU A 8 10.50 -14.00 -25.91
CA GLU A 8 11.51 -13.27 -25.13
C GLU A 8 11.86 -11.97 -25.86
N SER A 9 11.26 -10.86 -25.42
CA SER A 9 11.71 -9.54 -25.88
C SER A 9 13.15 -9.32 -25.40
N LEU A 10 13.96 -8.61 -26.19
CA LEU A 10 15.31 -8.17 -25.79
C LEU A 10 15.28 -7.47 -24.41
N LEU A 11 14.20 -6.72 -24.14
CA LEU A 11 13.95 -6.08 -22.86
C LEU A 11 13.80 -7.11 -21.73
N PHE A 12 13.10 -8.22 -21.94
CA PHE A 12 12.93 -9.27 -20.93
C PHE A 12 14.27 -9.96 -20.60
N LYS A 13 15.11 -10.22 -21.61
CA LYS A 13 16.47 -10.75 -21.39
C LYS A 13 17.35 -9.79 -20.60
N GLN A 14 17.31 -8.50 -20.94
CA GLN A 14 18.04 -7.45 -20.22
C GLN A 14 17.55 -7.30 -18.77
N ILE A 15 16.23 -7.32 -18.56
CA ILE A 15 15.64 -7.30 -17.21
C ILE A 15 16.11 -8.53 -16.42
N LYS A 16 16.08 -9.73 -17.02
CA LYS A 16 16.50 -10.97 -16.35
C LYS A 16 18.00 -10.93 -15.99
N SER A 17 18.86 -10.45 -16.90
CA SER A 17 20.29 -10.33 -16.61
C SER A 17 20.57 -9.33 -15.49
N VAL A 18 19.86 -8.20 -15.47
CA VAL A 18 20.00 -7.20 -14.40
C VAL A 18 19.40 -7.71 -13.10
N GLN A 19 18.28 -8.46 -13.16
CA GLN A 19 17.63 -9.06 -12.00
C GLN A 19 18.56 -10.04 -11.30
N GLU A 20 19.23 -10.93 -12.02
CA GLU A 20 20.13 -11.92 -11.41
C GLU A 20 21.30 -11.26 -10.69
N THR A 21 21.96 -10.28 -11.32
CA THR A 21 23.05 -9.50 -10.72
C THR A 21 22.55 -8.69 -9.52
N PHE A 22 21.44 -7.96 -9.68
CA PHE A 22 20.83 -7.16 -8.62
C PHE A 22 20.46 -8.03 -7.42
N MET A 23 19.82 -9.18 -7.65
CA MET A 23 19.40 -10.10 -6.60
C MET A 23 20.59 -10.74 -5.90
N GLN A 24 21.69 -11.06 -6.60
CA GLN A 24 22.91 -11.56 -5.95
C GLN A 24 23.57 -10.51 -5.07
N GLU A 25 23.76 -9.30 -5.59
CA GLU A 25 24.41 -8.19 -4.86
C GLU A 25 23.56 -7.70 -3.67
N ASN A 26 22.24 -7.80 -3.77
CA ASN A 26 21.32 -7.22 -2.79
C ASN A 26 20.52 -8.27 -2.02
N LYS A 27 20.83 -9.58 -2.13
CA LYS A 27 20.01 -10.63 -1.50
C LYS A 27 19.81 -10.42 0.00
N GLU A 28 20.90 -10.19 0.72
CA GLU A 28 20.86 -9.97 2.18
C GLU A 28 20.11 -8.67 2.52
N ASN A 29 20.29 -7.62 1.71
CA ASN A 29 19.56 -6.37 1.86
C ASN A 29 18.06 -6.55 1.63
N ILE A 30 17.66 -7.29 0.59
CA ILE A 30 16.26 -7.52 0.23
C ILE A 30 15.57 -8.37 1.29
N SER A 31 16.19 -9.46 1.73
CA SER A 31 15.63 -10.27 2.82
C SER A 31 15.45 -9.44 4.09
N ASN A 32 16.45 -8.64 4.47
CA ASN A 32 16.35 -7.74 5.63
C ASN A 32 15.27 -6.67 5.45
N ILE A 33 15.11 -6.13 4.25
CA ILE A 33 14.03 -5.17 3.94
C ILE A 33 12.67 -5.85 4.10
N ILE A 34 12.49 -7.06 3.57
CA ILE A 34 11.24 -7.83 3.70
C ILE A 34 10.93 -8.12 5.17
N TYR A 35 11.90 -8.59 5.95
CA TYR A 35 11.68 -8.87 7.38
C TYR A 35 11.32 -7.62 8.18
N LYS A 36 11.85 -6.44 7.81
CA LYS A 36 11.50 -5.15 8.45
C LYS A 36 10.22 -4.53 7.89
N SER A 37 9.62 -5.12 6.87
CA SER A 37 8.45 -4.56 6.20
C SER A 37 7.21 -4.69 7.09
N LEU A 38 6.22 -3.86 6.79
CA LEU A 38 4.95 -3.83 7.50
C LEU A 38 3.86 -4.41 6.62
N LEU A 39 2.95 -5.16 7.24
CA LEU A 39 1.74 -5.67 6.63
C LEU A 39 0.52 -4.94 7.18
N TYR A 40 -0.48 -4.79 6.33
CA TYR A 40 -1.77 -4.21 6.64
C TYR A 40 -2.84 -5.16 6.14
N GLN A 41 -3.66 -5.67 7.05
CA GLN A 41 -4.79 -6.53 6.70
C GLN A 41 -6.04 -6.05 7.41
N GLU A 42 -7.11 -5.88 6.63
CA GLU A 42 -8.44 -5.68 7.17
C GLU A 42 -9.23 -6.97 7.04
N ASN A 43 -10.05 -7.27 8.04
CA ASN A 43 -10.77 -8.54 8.15
C ASN A 43 -11.80 -8.78 7.03
N ILE A 44 -12.07 -7.79 6.17
CA ILE A 44 -13.22 -7.79 5.25
C ILE A 44 -12.79 -7.94 3.79
N THR A 45 -11.59 -7.50 3.40
CA THR A 45 -11.24 -7.31 1.98
C THR A 45 -10.41 -8.44 1.37
N HIS A 46 -10.00 -9.46 2.14
CA HIS A 46 -9.08 -10.53 1.69
C HIS A 46 -7.82 -10.01 0.96
N VAL A 47 -7.46 -8.73 1.15
CA VAL A 47 -6.27 -8.11 0.59
C VAL A 47 -5.30 -7.86 1.72
N VAL A 48 -4.07 -8.31 1.52
CA VAL A 48 -2.95 -7.99 2.40
C VAL A 48 -2.09 -6.96 1.69
N SER A 49 -1.83 -5.84 2.35
CA SER A 49 -0.92 -4.83 1.81
C SER A 49 0.44 -4.91 2.47
N LEU A 50 1.51 -4.96 1.68
CA LEU A 50 2.90 -5.02 2.12
C LEU A 50 3.65 -3.73 1.76
N ASP A 51 4.34 -3.15 2.74
CA ASP A 51 5.16 -1.95 2.59
C ASP A 51 6.63 -2.31 2.51
N LEU A 52 7.19 -2.29 1.30
CA LEU A 52 8.62 -2.53 1.07
C LEU A 52 9.37 -1.20 1.11
N SER A 53 9.91 -0.85 2.28
CA SER A 53 10.61 0.42 2.52
C SER A 53 12.12 0.28 2.29
N PHE A 54 12.67 1.14 1.43
CA PHE A 54 14.08 1.13 1.05
C PHE A 54 14.89 2.12 1.91
N PRO A 55 16.22 1.93 2.03
CA PRO A 55 17.10 2.82 2.82
C PRO A 55 17.08 4.29 2.40
N ASN A 56 16.68 4.60 1.16
CA ASN A 56 16.54 5.96 0.65
C ASN A 56 15.22 6.64 1.06
N GLY A 57 14.41 6.01 1.90
CA GLY A 57 13.13 6.52 2.38
C GLY A 57 11.95 6.30 1.41
N LYS A 58 12.17 5.72 0.23
CA LYS A 58 11.10 5.36 -0.70
C LYS A 58 10.43 4.06 -0.27
N THR A 59 9.14 3.94 -0.53
CA THR A 59 8.38 2.71 -0.28
C THR A 59 7.65 2.29 -1.55
N ILE A 60 7.68 0.99 -1.86
CA ILE A 60 6.78 0.37 -2.85
C ILE A 60 5.76 -0.43 -2.08
N TYR A 61 4.50 -0.35 -2.51
CA TYR A 61 3.39 -1.03 -1.85
C TYR A 61 2.89 -2.17 -2.73
N PHE A 62 2.68 -3.33 -2.13
CA PHE A 62 2.10 -4.48 -2.82
C PHE A 62 0.72 -4.75 -2.24
N TYR A 63 -0.25 -5.03 -3.11
CA TYR A 63 -1.43 -5.79 -2.72
C TYR A 63 -1.19 -7.25 -3.06
N LEU A 64 -1.46 -8.08 -2.06
CA LEU A 64 -1.30 -9.51 -2.10
C LEU A 64 -2.67 -10.15 -1.89
N ASN A 65 -2.86 -11.27 -2.55
CA ASN A 65 -3.98 -12.15 -2.29
C ASN A 65 -3.92 -12.69 -0.85
N GLY A 66 -5.01 -12.51 -0.10
CA GLY A 66 -5.15 -12.92 1.30
C GLY A 66 -6.20 -14.00 1.51
N TYR A 67 -6.74 -14.62 0.45
CA TYR A 67 -7.55 -15.83 0.57
C TYR A 67 -6.70 -16.96 1.16
N ILE A 68 -7.29 -17.72 2.09
CA ILE A 68 -6.53 -18.66 2.89
C ILE A 68 -6.26 -19.99 2.19
N ASP A 69 -7.15 -20.31 1.25
CA ASP A 69 -7.17 -21.50 0.42
C ASP A 69 -6.46 -21.27 -0.93
N GLU A 70 -5.95 -20.06 -1.15
CA GLU A 70 -5.21 -19.69 -2.33
C GLU A 70 -3.74 -19.40 -2.02
N PRO A 71 -2.83 -19.58 -3.00
CA PRO A 71 -1.46 -19.11 -2.86
C PRO A 71 -1.44 -17.58 -2.72
N VAL A 72 -0.42 -17.08 -2.02
CA VAL A 72 -0.12 -15.65 -1.98
C VAL A 72 0.51 -15.24 -3.31
N TYR A 73 -0.14 -14.34 -4.03
CA TYR A 73 0.40 -13.71 -5.24
C TYR A 73 0.11 -12.20 -5.22
N ILE A 74 0.89 -11.45 -5.99
CA ILE A 74 0.74 -10.00 -6.12
C ILE A 74 -0.47 -9.72 -7.02
N THR A 75 -1.46 -9.00 -6.49
CA THR A 75 -2.64 -8.54 -7.24
C THR A 75 -2.45 -7.13 -7.77
N ASN A 76 -1.63 -6.31 -7.11
CA ASN A 76 -1.30 -4.97 -7.56
C ASN A 76 0.03 -4.47 -6.97
N ILE A 77 0.69 -3.55 -7.66
CA ILE A 77 1.90 -2.86 -7.22
C ILE A 77 1.64 -1.37 -7.31
N PHE A 78 1.85 -0.65 -6.21
CA PHE A 78 1.75 0.80 -6.15
C PHE A 78 3.11 1.42 -5.92
N LEU A 79 3.35 2.52 -6.62
CA LEU A 79 4.58 3.30 -6.52
C LEU A 79 4.60 4.14 -5.24
N CYS A 80 5.71 4.82 -4.98
CA CYS A 80 5.92 5.67 -3.80
C CYS A 80 4.88 6.77 -3.63
N ASN A 81 4.20 7.17 -4.71
CA ASN A 81 3.13 8.15 -4.71
C ASN A 81 1.72 7.57 -4.47
N GLY A 82 1.60 6.25 -4.31
CA GLY A 82 0.34 5.53 -4.14
C GLY A 82 -0.40 5.20 -5.45
N GLU A 83 0.17 5.53 -6.61
CA GLU A 83 -0.41 5.18 -7.91
C GLU A 83 -0.10 3.73 -8.28
N SER A 84 -1.10 3.01 -8.78
CA SER A 84 -0.91 1.66 -9.30
C SER A 84 -0.04 1.68 -10.56
N LEU A 85 0.90 0.75 -10.63
CA LEU A 85 1.68 0.44 -11.83
C LEU A 85 0.76 -0.06 -12.96
N LEU A 86 -0.33 -0.75 -12.64
CA LEU A 86 -1.30 -1.25 -13.63
C LEU A 86 -1.99 -0.10 -14.37
N ASN A 87 -2.27 1.01 -13.69
CA ASN A 87 -2.87 2.20 -14.33
C ASN A 87 -1.99 2.78 -15.46
N LYS A 88 -0.67 2.50 -15.44
CA LYS A 88 0.25 2.93 -16.52
C LYS A 88 0.16 2.03 -17.76
N ILE A 89 -0.33 0.81 -17.59
CA ILE A 89 -0.42 -0.22 -18.63
C ILE A 89 -1.85 -0.28 -19.18
N ASP A 90 -2.85 -0.19 -18.30
CA ASP A 90 -4.27 -0.16 -18.62
C ASP A 90 -4.93 1.04 -17.93
N LYS A 91 -5.39 2.01 -18.73
CA LYS A 91 -6.02 3.24 -18.25
C LYS A 91 -7.50 3.07 -17.85
N THR A 92 -8.10 1.90 -18.10
CA THR A 92 -9.54 1.68 -17.94
C THR A 92 -9.93 1.29 -16.51
N GLY A 93 -9.00 0.72 -15.73
CA GLY A 93 -9.20 0.38 -14.32
C GLY A 93 -8.30 1.20 -13.41
N GLN A 94 -8.72 2.42 -13.04
CA GLN A 94 -7.98 3.21 -12.04
C GLN A 94 -8.12 2.56 -10.67
N SER A 95 -7.05 1.93 -10.19
CA SER A 95 -6.94 1.47 -8.82
C SER A 95 -6.07 2.44 -8.01
N GLU A 96 -6.57 2.87 -6.86
CA GLU A 96 -5.82 3.63 -5.87
C GLU A 96 -5.57 2.73 -4.66
N LEU A 97 -4.37 2.83 -4.08
CA LEU A 97 -4.05 2.19 -2.81
C LEU A 97 -4.93 2.81 -1.71
N LYS A 98 -5.77 2.00 -1.09
CA LYS A 98 -6.64 2.40 0.03
C LYS A 98 -6.41 1.50 1.24
N ARG A 99 -6.31 2.11 2.41
CA ARG A 99 -6.22 1.44 3.71
C ARG A 99 -7.07 2.17 4.72
N VAL A 100 -7.59 1.48 5.72
CA VAL A 100 -8.35 2.08 6.80
C VAL A 100 -7.43 2.58 7.90
N ALA A 101 -7.76 3.74 8.44
CA ALA A 101 -7.12 4.35 9.59
C ALA A 101 -8.15 4.96 10.54
N VAL A 102 -7.67 5.28 11.73
CA VAL A 102 -8.26 6.26 12.65
C VAL A 102 -7.23 7.37 12.87
N ILE A 103 -7.66 8.49 13.46
CA ILE A 103 -6.71 9.54 13.86
C ILE A 103 -6.01 9.20 15.17
N ASN A 104 -4.86 9.84 15.41
CA ASN A 104 -4.12 9.80 16.67
C ASN A 104 -3.78 11.22 17.19
N ASP A 105 -4.65 12.19 16.90
CA ASP A 105 -4.46 13.58 17.29
C ASP A 105 -4.83 13.80 18.78
N LYS A 106 -3.99 14.55 19.49
CA LYS A 106 -4.21 14.85 20.92
C LYS A 106 -5.42 15.74 21.16
N ASP A 107 -5.81 16.51 20.14
CA ASP A 107 -6.96 17.39 20.20
C ASP A 107 -8.29 16.63 20.05
N GLY A 108 -8.25 15.32 19.76
CA GLY A 108 -9.43 14.47 19.58
C GLY A 108 -10.10 14.61 18.21
N TYR A 109 -9.54 15.44 17.32
CA TYR A 109 -10.00 15.61 15.94
C TYR A 109 -8.86 16.03 15.01
N THR A 110 -9.04 15.83 13.71
CA THR A 110 -8.14 16.35 12.68
C THR A 110 -8.94 16.88 11.49
N ASN A 111 -8.52 18.03 10.98
CA ASN A 111 -9.10 18.62 9.77
C ASN A 111 -8.62 17.90 8.51
N VAL A 112 -9.55 17.56 7.63
CA VAL A 112 -9.24 17.19 6.26
C VAL A 112 -9.38 18.39 5.36
N ARG A 113 -8.36 18.63 4.54
CA ARG A 113 -8.21 19.84 3.74
C ARG A 113 -8.34 19.56 2.26
N GLU A 114 -8.73 20.59 1.52
CA GLU A 114 -8.88 20.53 0.06
C GLU A 114 -7.54 20.32 -0.66
N GLU A 115 -6.47 20.88 -0.09
CA GLU A 115 -5.12 20.85 -0.64
C GLU A 115 -4.09 20.44 0.44
N PRO A 116 -2.89 19.94 0.06
CA PRO A 116 -1.90 19.39 0.98
C PRO A 116 -1.06 20.45 1.69
N TYR A 117 -1.70 21.42 2.37
CA TYR A 117 -1.03 22.43 3.20
C TYR A 117 -1.92 22.95 4.34
N GLY A 118 -1.30 23.59 5.34
CA GLY A 118 -1.93 23.90 6.63
C GLY A 118 -3.02 24.98 6.59
N GLU A 119 -2.95 25.92 5.65
CA GLU A 119 -3.92 27.00 5.49
C GLU A 119 -5.06 26.66 4.50
N ALA A 120 -4.99 25.49 3.85
CA ALA A 120 -5.99 25.09 2.86
C ALA A 120 -7.38 24.98 3.49
N LYS A 121 -8.41 25.22 2.68
CA LYS A 121 -9.82 25.11 3.10
C LYS A 121 -10.08 23.75 3.74
N ILE A 122 -10.78 23.76 4.88
CA ILE A 122 -11.24 22.55 5.58
C ILE A 122 -12.49 22.03 4.86
N LEU A 123 -12.47 20.76 4.45
CA LEU A 123 -13.59 20.07 3.81
C LEU A 123 -14.48 19.36 4.82
N TRP A 124 -13.87 18.65 5.78
CA TRP A 124 -14.55 18.05 6.93
C TRP A 124 -13.57 17.80 8.08
N VAL A 125 -14.12 17.37 9.22
CA VAL A 125 -13.37 17.01 10.42
C VAL A 125 -13.54 15.51 10.66
N VAL A 126 -12.44 14.81 10.91
CA VAL A 126 -12.45 13.41 11.39
C VAL A 126 -12.29 13.45 12.90
N SER A 127 -13.19 12.81 13.63
CA SER A 127 -13.14 12.72 15.10
C SER A 127 -12.36 11.48 15.57
N GLU A 128 -11.92 11.47 16.82
CA GLU A 128 -11.27 10.30 17.42
C GLU A 128 -12.14 9.04 17.31
N GLY A 129 -11.53 7.94 16.87
CA GLY A 129 -12.22 6.66 16.63
C GLY A 129 -13.02 6.59 15.32
N GLU A 130 -13.24 7.71 14.62
CA GLU A 130 -13.86 7.70 13.30
C GLU A 130 -12.91 7.07 12.27
N LYS A 131 -13.43 6.07 11.54
CA LYS A 131 -12.68 5.38 10.48
C LYS A 131 -12.71 6.19 9.19
N PHE A 132 -11.62 6.14 8.44
CA PHE A 132 -11.52 6.72 7.10
C PHE A 132 -10.52 5.91 6.27
N TYR A 133 -10.56 6.10 4.95
CA TYR A 133 -9.54 5.53 4.05
C TYR A 133 -8.41 6.52 3.82
N PHE A 134 -7.20 6.02 3.64
CA PHE A 134 -6.03 6.81 3.25
C PHE A 134 -5.19 6.10 2.19
N THR A 135 -4.45 6.89 1.42
CA THR A 135 -3.44 6.44 0.46
C THR A 135 -2.06 6.88 0.93
N PRO A 136 -1.19 5.98 1.41
CA PRO A 136 0.15 6.35 1.83
C PRO A 136 0.98 6.85 0.64
N ASN A 137 1.88 7.78 0.93
CA ASN A 137 2.78 8.38 -0.04
C ASN A 137 4.13 8.65 0.64
N SER A 138 5.18 7.94 0.24
CA SER A 138 6.52 8.10 0.82
C SER A 138 7.26 9.35 0.32
N ASP A 139 6.73 10.03 -0.71
CA ASP A 139 7.31 11.24 -1.28
C ASP A 139 6.74 12.53 -0.67
N LYS A 140 5.63 12.42 0.07
CA LYS A 140 4.87 13.58 0.57
C LYS A 140 4.40 13.37 2.00
N ASN A 141 4.41 14.46 2.77
CA ASN A 141 3.90 14.45 4.15
C ASN A 141 2.37 14.56 4.25
N TRP A 142 1.70 14.97 3.18
CA TRP A 142 0.25 15.06 3.12
C TRP A 142 -0.28 13.93 2.26
N TRP A 143 -1.17 13.12 2.84
CA TRP A 143 -1.72 11.94 2.20
C TRP A 143 -3.15 12.19 1.81
N LYS A 144 -3.57 11.57 0.69
CA LYS A 144 -4.99 11.55 0.31
C LYS A 144 -5.76 10.76 1.35
N VAL A 145 -6.91 11.27 1.73
CA VAL A 145 -7.88 10.60 2.60
C VAL A 145 -9.27 10.68 2.01
N GLU A 146 -10.10 9.70 2.34
CA GLU A 146 -11.47 9.57 1.89
C GLU A 146 -12.34 9.16 3.07
N SER A 147 -13.53 9.75 3.21
CA SER A 147 -14.49 9.35 4.23
C SER A 147 -14.86 7.87 4.08
N TYR A 148 -15.27 7.21 5.17
CA TYR A 148 -15.54 5.76 5.12
C TYR A 148 -16.70 5.37 4.18
N ASP A 149 -17.61 6.31 3.91
CA ASP A 149 -18.70 6.18 2.92
C ASP A 149 -18.26 6.49 1.47
N GLY A 150 -17.01 6.90 1.27
CA GLY A 150 -16.43 7.22 -0.04
C GLY A 150 -16.81 8.59 -0.63
N GLN A 151 -17.64 9.38 0.04
CA GLN A 151 -18.26 10.58 -0.56
C GLN A 151 -17.36 11.82 -0.51
N LYS A 152 -16.49 11.93 0.49
CA LYS A 152 -15.61 13.08 0.70
C LYS A 152 -14.16 12.66 0.51
N LYS A 153 -13.39 13.48 -0.20
CA LYS A 153 -11.95 13.27 -0.45
C LYS A 153 -11.17 14.53 -0.16
N GLY A 154 -9.98 14.40 0.38
CA GLY A 154 -9.09 15.53 0.68
C GLY A 154 -7.72 15.05 1.15
N TYR A 155 -7.02 15.91 1.89
CA TYR A 155 -5.67 15.67 2.37
C TYR A 155 -5.56 15.83 3.88
N MET A 156 -4.78 14.93 4.49
CA MET A 156 -4.45 14.96 5.91
C MET A 156 -2.93 14.76 6.08
N TYR A 157 -2.34 15.46 7.05
CA TYR A 157 -0.92 15.29 7.34
C TYR A 157 -0.65 13.90 7.94
N GLN A 158 0.37 13.20 7.43
CA GLN A 158 0.59 11.78 7.69
C GLN A 158 0.74 11.42 9.17
N ASN A 159 1.27 12.33 10.00
CA ASN A 159 1.47 12.06 11.43
C ASN A 159 0.16 11.98 12.23
N ARG A 160 -0.97 12.37 11.63
CA ARG A 160 -2.31 12.29 12.21
C ARG A 160 -3.02 10.97 11.88
N ILE A 161 -2.44 10.16 11.01
CA ILE A 161 -3.04 8.95 10.47
C ILE A 161 -2.45 7.75 11.22
N SER A 162 -3.31 6.98 11.87
CA SER A 162 -2.97 5.71 12.53
C SER A 162 -3.63 4.55 11.80
N PRO A 163 -2.88 3.81 10.95
CA PRO A 163 -3.44 2.70 10.19
C PRO A 163 -3.95 1.57 11.09
N ILE A 164 -5.08 0.96 10.71
CA ILE A 164 -5.61 -0.25 11.33
C ILE A 164 -5.00 -1.49 10.67
N GLY A 165 -4.91 -2.60 11.42
CA GLY A 165 -4.45 -3.88 10.87
C GLY A 165 -2.94 -3.95 10.58
N LYS A 166 -2.18 -2.95 11.03
CA LYS A 166 -0.72 -2.88 10.90
C LYS A 166 -0.05 -3.93 11.80
N GLN A 167 0.78 -4.78 11.21
CA GLN A 167 1.59 -5.77 11.91
C GLN A 167 2.95 -6.03 11.20
N PRO A 168 4.00 -6.42 11.94
CA PRO A 168 5.25 -6.92 11.34
C PRO A 168 5.04 -8.17 10.48
N VAL A 169 5.83 -8.33 9.42
CA VAL A 169 5.76 -9.49 8.49
C VAL A 169 5.93 -10.82 9.22
N ASP A 170 6.86 -10.88 10.15
CA ASP A 170 7.25 -12.03 10.95
C ASP A 170 6.18 -12.47 11.97
N LEU A 171 5.20 -11.61 12.26
CA LEU A 171 4.02 -11.96 13.06
C LEU A 171 2.81 -12.38 12.22
N TYR A 172 2.89 -12.27 10.89
CA TYR A 172 1.80 -12.63 10.01
C TYR A 172 1.54 -14.14 10.04
N ARG A 173 0.32 -14.49 10.41
CA ARG A 173 -0.23 -15.85 10.32
C ARG A 173 -1.51 -15.78 9.49
N PRO A 174 -1.62 -16.52 8.37
CA PRO A 174 -2.90 -16.64 7.66
C PRO A 174 -3.93 -17.20 8.65
N GLN A 175 -4.95 -16.41 9.00
CA GLN A 175 -5.94 -16.84 9.99
C GLN A 175 -6.84 -17.92 9.40
N ARG A 176 -6.68 -19.18 9.82
CA ARG A 176 -7.66 -20.26 9.54
C ARG A 176 -8.95 -19.95 10.28
N VAL A 177 -9.87 -19.28 9.60
CA VAL A 177 -11.27 -19.22 10.03
C VAL A 177 -11.84 -20.61 9.77
N PHE A 178 -11.86 -21.45 10.81
CA PHE A 178 -12.71 -22.62 10.83
C PHE A 178 -14.15 -22.11 10.97
N PHE A 179 -14.96 -22.22 9.93
CA PHE A 179 -16.40 -22.15 10.10
C PHE A 179 -16.84 -23.43 10.82
N PRO A 180 -17.67 -23.34 11.88
CA PRO A 180 -18.23 -24.50 12.57
C PRO A 180 -19.18 -25.31 11.67
#